data_AF-A0A545UGJ4-F1
#
_entry.id   AF-A0A545UGJ4-F1
#
_cell.length_a   1.000
_cell.length_b   1.000
_cell.length_c   1.000
_cell.angle_alpha   90.00
_cell.angle_beta   90.00
_cell.angle_gamma   90.00
#
_symmetry.space_group_name_H-M   'P 1'
#
loop_
_entity.id
_entity.type
_entity.pdbx_description
1 polymer ?
#
loop_
_entity_poly.entity_id
_entity_poly.type
_entity_poly.pdbx_seq_one_letter_code
_entity_poly.pdbx_strand_id
1 'polypeptide(L)'
;MKEHHYKNTFRDNIKNILITEKDVEKAFLAFQDEYHSLDKNLAPAFPFELELTETESLRYSVFYQGSVEMSEQTIVITHKGYDAYLWTDIDGWNLDNEHTDVDEIVRQLSSAPIINKVPESVKELKKLLDDGYWSFNNGQLPSFKGERPEDDKEVFSWDSDFVLVGNKLDNLEIMKRNEWAKLCEREQNWFRE
;
A
#
# COMPACT_ATOMS: atom_id res chain seq x y z
N MET A 1 -2.69 -5.28 -14.56
CA MET A 1 -1.46 -5.78 -15.25
C MET A 1 -0.14 -5.33 -14.57
N LYS A 2 -0.08 -4.14 -13.95
CA LYS A 2 1.08 -3.70 -13.13
C LYS A 2 1.06 -4.26 -11.70
N GLU A 3 -0.12 -4.37 -11.09
CA GLU A 3 -0.35 -5.01 -9.78
C GLU A 3 0.31 -6.39 -9.67
N HIS A 4 0.06 -7.23 -10.67
CA HIS A 4 0.58 -8.59 -10.70
C HIS A 4 2.11 -8.64 -10.78
N HIS A 5 2.76 -7.63 -11.37
CA HIS A 5 4.21 -7.64 -11.55
C HIS A 5 4.95 -7.35 -10.24
N TYR A 6 4.68 -6.20 -9.59
CA TYR A 6 5.39 -5.86 -8.36
C TYR A 6 5.05 -6.82 -7.22
N LYS A 7 3.82 -7.34 -7.17
CA LYS A 7 3.40 -8.31 -6.14
C LYS A 7 4.14 -9.64 -6.27
N ASN A 8 4.34 -10.13 -7.49
CA ASN A 8 5.09 -11.36 -7.70
C ASN A 8 6.58 -11.14 -7.40
N THR A 9 7.16 -10.03 -7.85
CA THR A 9 8.55 -9.67 -7.51
C THR A 9 8.75 -9.56 -6.00
N PHE A 10 7.84 -8.87 -5.29
CA PHE A 10 7.87 -8.78 -3.83
C PHE A 10 7.81 -10.16 -3.18
N ARG A 11 6.91 -11.05 -3.63
CA ARG A 11 6.82 -12.43 -3.12
C ARG A 11 8.11 -13.21 -3.30
N ASP A 12 8.69 -13.15 -4.50
CA ASP A 12 9.92 -13.88 -4.82
C ASP A 12 11.09 -13.37 -3.97
N ASN A 13 11.19 -12.06 -3.78
CA ASN A 13 12.25 -11.45 -2.99
C ASN A 13 12.11 -11.78 -1.49
N ILE A 14 10.92 -11.63 -0.92
CA ILE A 14 10.66 -12.00 0.49
C ILE A 14 10.92 -13.49 0.70
N LYS A 15 10.46 -14.35 -0.22
CA LYS A 15 10.75 -15.79 -0.15
C LYS A 15 12.25 -16.07 -0.15
N ASN A 16 13.01 -15.41 -1.01
CA ASN A 16 14.45 -15.57 -1.06
C ASN A 16 15.14 -15.13 0.23
N ILE A 17 14.70 -14.01 0.83
CA ILE A 17 15.22 -13.56 2.13
C ILE A 17 14.96 -14.61 3.20
N LEU A 18 13.73 -15.11 3.32
CA LEU A 18 13.37 -16.12 4.33
C LEU A 18 14.14 -17.45 4.16
N ILE A 19 14.47 -17.84 2.94
CA ILE A 19 15.23 -19.08 2.67
C ILE A 19 16.73 -18.91 2.99
N THR A 20 17.29 -17.73 2.72
CA THR A 20 18.74 -17.51 2.74
C THR A 20 19.25 -16.89 4.03
N GLU A 21 18.41 -16.12 4.72
CA GLU A 21 18.76 -15.42 5.94
C GLU A 21 17.91 -15.94 7.11
N LYS A 22 18.57 -16.31 8.21
CA LYS A 22 17.95 -16.78 9.44
C LYS A 22 18.19 -15.83 10.62
N ASP A 23 19.12 -14.90 10.46
CA ASP A 23 19.38 -13.83 11.39
C ASP A 23 18.32 -12.73 11.20
N VAL A 24 17.57 -12.46 12.26
CA VAL A 24 16.42 -11.54 12.21
C VAL A 24 16.85 -10.12 11.88
N GLU A 25 17.99 -9.65 12.39
CA GLU A 25 18.46 -8.29 12.14
C GLU A 25 18.93 -8.11 10.69
N LYS A 26 19.59 -9.11 10.13
CA LYS A 26 19.98 -9.06 8.70
C LYS A 26 18.77 -9.18 7.78
N ALA A 27 17.84 -10.08 8.10
CA ALA A 27 16.59 -10.20 7.36
C ALA A 27 15.80 -8.89 7.40
N PHE A 28 15.77 -8.21 8.54
CA PHE A 28 15.12 -6.91 8.69
C PHE A 28 15.64 -5.86 7.70
N LEU A 29 16.96 -5.73 7.55
CA LEU A 29 17.53 -4.79 6.58
C LEU A 29 17.08 -5.11 5.15
N ALA A 30 17.07 -6.39 4.77
CA ALA A 30 16.60 -6.81 3.46
C ALA A 30 15.08 -6.57 3.28
N PHE A 31 14.29 -6.79 4.33
CA PHE A 31 12.85 -6.48 4.33
C PHE A 31 12.62 -4.98 4.16
N GLN A 32 13.35 -4.12 4.87
CA GLN A 32 13.24 -2.68 4.73
C GLN A 32 13.46 -2.22 3.29
N ASP A 33 14.49 -2.74 2.62
CA ASP A 33 14.76 -2.42 1.22
C ASP A 33 13.61 -2.84 0.29
N GLU A 34 13.06 -4.05 0.50
CA GLU A 34 11.94 -4.57 -0.30
C GLU A 34 10.64 -3.79 -0.08
N TYR A 35 10.28 -3.51 1.17
CA TYR A 35 9.08 -2.72 1.48
C TYR A 35 9.23 -1.27 1.00
N HIS A 36 10.42 -0.68 1.09
CA HIS A 36 10.68 0.65 0.54
C HIS A 36 10.56 0.68 -1.00
N SER A 37 11.00 -0.39 -1.68
CA SER A 37 10.81 -0.56 -3.12
C SER A 37 9.32 -0.70 -3.47
N LEU A 38 8.57 -1.46 -2.69
CA LEU A 38 7.12 -1.61 -2.85
C LEU A 38 6.38 -0.28 -2.67
N ASP A 39 6.70 0.48 -1.62
CA ASP A 39 6.09 1.79 -1.33
C ASP A 39 6.31 2.80 -2.46
N LYS A 40 7.50 2.82 -3.07
CA LYS A 40 7.77 3.64 -4.25
C LYS A 40 6.86 3.32 -5.43
N ASN A 41 6.52 2.05 -5.60
CA ASN A 41 5.64 1.59 -6.68
C ASN A 41 4.15 1.81 -6.37
N LEU A 42 3.80 1.94 -5.08
CA LEU A 42 2.43 2.19 -4.60
C LEU A 42 2.14 3.66 -4.30
N ALA A 43 3.13 4.55 -4.38
CA ALA A 43 2.95 5.97 -4.11
C ALA A 43 1.78 6.58 -4.92
N PRO A 44 0.91 7.40 -4.30
CA PRO A 44 0.98 7.97 -2.94
C PRO A 44 0.22 7.19 -1.85
N ALA A 45 0.15 5.85 -1.91
CA ALA A 45 -0.28 5.03 -0.78
C ALA A 45 0.50 5.35 0.50
N PHE A 46 -0.11 5.16 1.67
CA PHE A 46 0.63 5.21 2.93
C PHE A 46 1.69 4.09 2.95
N PRO A 47 2.93 4.39 3.42
CA PRO A 47 4.00 3.41 3.41
C PRO A 47 3.79 2.35 4.50
N PHE A 48 4.46 1.21 4.35
CA PHE A 48 4.62 0.26 5.45
C PHE A 48 5.61 0.80 6.48
N GLU A 49 5.35 0.54 7.76
CA GLU A 49 6.26 0.83 8.85
C GLU A 49 6.86 -0.48 9.34
N LEU A 50 8.19 -0.55 9.36
CA LEU A 50 8.94 -1.72 9.80
C LEU A 50 9.83 -1.34 10.98
N GLU A 51 9.75 -2.12 12.05
CA GLU A 51 10.59 -1.95 13.23
C GLU A 51 11.12 -3.28 13.76
N LEU A 52 12.24 -3.22 14.47
CA LEU A 52 12.72 -4.31 15.31
C LEU A 52 12.28 -4.05 16.74
N THR A 53 11.67 -5.05 17.33
CA THR A 53 11.19 -5.01 18.71
C THR A 53 11.71 -6.23 19.47
N GLU A 54 12.05 -6.05 20.74
CA GLU A 54 12.41 -7.17 21.63
C GLU A 54 11.27 -8.17 21.68
N THR A 55 11.52 -9.42 21.31
CA THR A 55 10.50 -10.47 21.21
C THR A 55 9.76 -10.68 22.52
N GLU A 56 10.46 -10.62 23.67
CA GLU A 56 9.84 -10.75 24.99
C GLU A 56 8.79 -9.66 25.30
N SER A 57 8.91 -8.47 24.69
CA SER A 57 7.92 -7.40 24.88
C SER A 57 6.56 -7.73 24.25
N LEU A 58 6.54 -8.64 23.27
CA LEU A 58 5.33 -9.07 22.55
C LEU A 58 4.55 -10.17 23.28
N ARG A 59 5.09 -10.70 24.38
CA ARG A 59 4.54 -11.82 25.15
C ARG A 59 3.10 -11.60 25.64
N TYR A 60 2.67 -10.35 25.77
CA TYR A 60 1.34 -9.98 26.27
C TYR A 60 0.43 -9.35 25.21
N SER A 61 0.93 -9.06 24.00
CA SER A 61 0.19 -8.38 22.92
C SER A 61 -0.19 -9.31 21.78
N VAL A 62 0.68 -10.28 21.46
CA VAL A 62 0.46 -11.31 20.45
C VAL A 62 0.19 -12.62 21.19
N PHE A 63 -0.58 -13.56 20.64
CA PHE A 63 -0.90 -14.86 21.27
C PHE A 63 0.35 -15.76 21.39
N TYR A 64 1.28 -15.32 22.23
CA TYR A 64 2.64 -15.81 22.41
C TYR A 64 2.60 -17.00 23.37
N GLN A 65 2.42 -18.20 22.82
CA GLN A 65 2.69 -19.42 23.58
C GLN A 65 4.19 -19.73 23.41
N GLY A 66 5.01 -19.04 24.21
CA GLY A 66 6.46 -19.04 24.08
C GLY A 66 7.06 -20.44 23.94
N SER A 67 7.69 -20.70 22.80
CA SER A 67 8.69 -21.76 22.69
C SER A 67 10.00 -21.27 23.31
N VAL A 68 10.83 -22.19 23.78
CA VAL A 68 12.00 -21.88 24.63
C VAL A 68 13.18 -21.30 23.82
N GLU A 69 13.10 -21.25 22.49
CA GLU A 69 14.23 -20.92 21.61
C GLU A 69 13.85 -19.90 20.52
N MET A 70 13.12 -18.85 20.88
CA MET A 70 12.79 -17.75 19.97
C MET A 70 13.94 -16.74 19.85
N SER A 71 14.05 -16.07 18.71
CA SER A 71 15.00 -14.98 18.50
C SER A 71 14.75 -13.82 19.46
N GLU A 72 15.82 -13.12 19.88
CA GLU A 72 15.72 -11.96 20.79
C GLU A 72 14.93 -10.79 20.19
N GLN A 73 14.95 -10.68 18.86
CA GLN A 73 14.27 -9.63 18.10
C GLN A 73 13.15 -10.23 17.23
N THR A 74 12.12 -9.42 17.01
CA THR A 74 11.00 -9.66 16.11
C THR A 74 10.89 -8.49 15.13
N ILE A 75 10.69 -8.80 13.85
CA ILE A 75 10.33 -7.82 12.83
C ILE A 75 8.83 -7.56 12.96
N VAL A 76 8.47 -6.32 13.25
CA VAL A 76 7.09 -5.86 13.26
C VAL A 76 6.83 -5.09 11.97
N ILE A 77 5.78 -5.47 11.26
CA ILE A 77 5.37 -4.88 9.99
C ILE A 77 3.97 -4.33 10.19
N THR A 78 3.81 -3.01 10.09
CA THR A 78 2.51 -2.35 10.29
C THR A 78 2.10 -1.55 9.07
N HIS A 79 0.80 -1.56 8.76
CA HIS A 79 0.20 -0.76 7.72
C HIS A 79 -1.32 -0.64 7.92
N LYS A 80 -1.81 0.52 8.38
CA LYS A 80 -3.25 0.87 8.46
C LYS A 80 -4.16 -0.27 8.96
N GLY A 81 -3.97 -0.67 10.22
CA GLY A 81 -4.78 -1.71 10.87
C GLY A 81 -4.44 -3.14 10.45
N TYR A 82 -3.34 -3.32 9.72
CA TYR A 82 -2.65 -4.59 9.52
C TYR A 82 -1.36 -4.54 10.31
N ASP A 83 -1.15 -5.52 11.19
CA ASP A 83 0.08 -5.73 11.94
C ASP A 83 0.49 -7.19 11.74
N ALA A 84 1.78 -7.42 11.52
CA ALA A 84 2.35 -8.74 11.38
C ALA A 84 3.70 -8.83 12.10
N TYR A 85 3.93 -9.95 12.77
CA TYR A 85 5.06 -10.18 13.66
C TYR A 85 5.84 -11.40 13.18
N LEU A 86 7.09 -11.18 12.78
CA LEU A 86 7.95 -12.21 12.19
C LEU A 86 9.21 -12.41 13.02
N TRP A 87 9.43 -13.64 13.49
CA TRP A 87 10.60 -14.03 14.27
C TRP A 87 11.13 -15.38 13.81
N THR A 88 12.25 -15.82 14.39
CA THR A 88 12.74 -17.19 14.22
C THR A 88 12.67 -17.98 15.51
N ASP A 89 12.43 -19.28 15.40
CA ASP A 89 12.57 -20.27 16.47
C ASP A 89 13.37 -21.50 15.99
N ILE A 90 13.41 -22.57 16.78
CA ILE A 90 14.12 -23.82 16.44
C ILE A 90 13.66 -24.44 15.11
N ASP A 91 12.39 -24.25 14.74
CA ASP A 91 11.78 -24.82 13.54
C ASP A 91 11.93 -23.88 12.33
N GLY A 92 12.34 -22.62 12.54
CA GLY A 92 12.68 -21.66 11.49
C GLY A 92 11.89 -20.36 11.63
N TRP A 93 11.47 -19.80 10.49
CA TRP A 93 10.68 -18.57 10.48
C TRP A 93 9.25 -18.83 10.96
N ASN A 94 8.71 -17.88 11.71
CA ASN A 94 7.37 -17.96 12.25
C ASN A 94 6.71 -16.58 12.17
N LEU A 95 5.53 -16.54 11.53
CA LEU A 95 4.68 -15.38 11.41
C LEU A 95 3.46 -15.54 12.33
N ASP A 96 3.30 -14.59 13.24
CA ASP A 96 2.16 -14.45 14.15
C ASP A 96 1.84 -15.69 15.02
N ASN A 97 2.78 -16.63 15.16
CA ASN A 97 2.59 -17.92 15.82
C ASN A 97 1.59 -18.85 15.09
N GLU A 98 1.26 -18.53 13.83
CA GLU A 98 0.27 -19.25 13.03
C GLU A 98 0.89 -19.93 11.81
N HIS A 99 1.99 -19.39 11.27
CA HIS A 99 2.56 -19.83 10.01
C HIS A 99 4.08 -20.03 10.12
N THR A 100 4.52 -21.27 9.91
CA THR A 100 5.95 -21.65 9.90
C THR A 100 6.44 -22.09 8.51
N ASP A 101 5.52 -22.36 7.58
CA ASP A 101 5.86 -22.64 6.20
C ASP A 101 6.18 -21.34 5.45
N VAL A 102 7.35 -21.27 4.80
CA VAL A 102 7.83 -20.06 4.12
C VAL A 102 6.86 -19.60 3.02
N ASP A 103 6.27 -20.53 2.27
CA ASP A 103 5.34 -20.17 1.21
C ASP A 103 4.04 -19.58 1.76
N GLU A 104 3.57 -20.09 2.91
CA GLU A 104 2.45 -19.53 3.64
C GLU A 104 2.77 -18.15 4.23
N ILE A 105 3.94 -17.97 4.86
CA ILE A 105 4.39 -16.66 5.38
C ILE A 105 4.40 -15.61 4.26
N VAL A 106 5.01 -15.93 3.11
CA VAL A 106 5.05 -15.04 1.94
C VAL A 106 3.64 -14.73 1.43
N ARG A 107 2.74 -15.73 1.43
CA ARG A 107 1.35 -15.53 1.03
C ARG A 107 0.64 -14.54 1.95
N GLN A 108 0.83 -14.63 3.25
CA GLN A 108 0.22 -13.73 4.23
C GLN A 108 0.77 -12.31 4.15
N LEU A 109 2.10 -12.15 4.13
CA LEU A 109 2.73 -10.82 3.99
C LEU A 109 2.32 -10.12 2.69
N SER A 110 2.21 -10.86 1.59
CA SER A 110 1.73 -10.32 0.30
C SER A 110 0.21 -10.13 0.22
N SER A 111 -0.53 -10.50 1.25
CA SER A 111 -1.98 -10.30 1.35
C SER A 111 -2.35 -8.99 2.05
N ALA A 112 -1.36 -8.26 2.59
CA ALA A 112 -1.57 -6.98 3.26
C ALA A 112 -2.48 -6.05 2.42
N PRO A 113 -3.47 -5.38 3.04
CA PRO A 113 -4.58 -4.78 2.30
C PRO A 113 -4.17 -3.83 1.17
N ILE A 114 -3.11 -3.04 1.35
CA ILE A 114 -2.68 -2.05 0.36
C ILE A 114 -2.04 -2.66 -0.90
N ILE A 115 -1.39 -3.82 -0.77
CA ILE A 115 -0.73 -4.52 -1.88
C ILE A 115 -1.76 -4.95 -2.93
N ASN A 116 -3.01 -5.15 -2.51
CA ASN A 116 -4.13 -5.55 -3.37
C ASN A 116 -5.05 -4.36 -3.73
N LYS A 117 -4.62 -3.12 -3.47
CA LYS A 117 -5.44 -1.91 -3.59
C LYS A 117 -4.74 -0.86 -4.46
N VAL A 118 -4.39 -1.24 -5.69
CA VAL A 118 -3.98 -0.28 -6.71
C VAL A 118 -5.23 0.11 -7.52
N PRO A 119 -5.57 1.40 -7.57
CA PRO A 119 -6.74 1.84 -8.31
C PRO A 119 -6.51 1.66 -9.82
N GLU A 120 -7.54 1.20 -10.53
CA GLU A 120 -7.58 1.14 -12.00
C GLU A 120 -8.56 2.15 -12.61
N SER A 121 -9.31 2.88 -11.77
CA SER A 121 -10.26 3.92 -12.18
C SER A 121 -10.34 5.08 -11.19
N VAL A 122 -10.93 6.21 -11.61
CA VAL A 122 -11.16 7.38 -10.74
C VAL A 122 -12.02 7.01 -9.53
N LYS A 123 -13.01 6.13 -9.72
CA LYS A 123 -13.90 5.68 -8.65
C LYS A 123 -13.18 4.89 -7.57
N GLU A 124 -12.31 3.97 -7.98
CA GLU A 124 -11.48 3.21 -7.05
C GLU A 124 -10.49 4.11 -6.33
N LEU A 125 -9.86 5.05 -7.05
CA LEU A 125 -8.97 6.04 -6.44
C LEU A 125 -9.68 6.85 -5.35
N LYS A 126 -10.87 7.40 -5.64
CA LYS A 126 -11.66 8.15 -4.67
C LYS A 126 -11.97 7.31 -3.43
N LYS A 127 -12.37 6.05 -3.62
CA LYS A 127 -12.62 5.14 -2.51
C LYS A 127 -11.36 4.92 -1.64
N LEU A 128 -10.20 4.75 -2.25
CA LEU A 128 -8.95 4.56 -1.50
C LEU A 128 -8.50 5.81 -0.73
N LEU A 129 -8.80 7.00 -1.26
CA LEU A 129 -8.60 8.27 -0.56
C LEU A 129 -9.57 8.39 0.63
N ASP A 130 -10.85 8.05 0.45
CA ASP A 130 -11.87 8.09 1.50
C ASP A 130 -11.60 7.08 2.61
N ASP A 131 -11.19 5.87 2.24
CA ASP A 131 -10.83 4.80 3.18
C ASP A 131 -9.48 5.06 3.87
N GLY A 132 -8.76 6.14 3.51
CA GLY A 132 -7.49 6.53 4.14
C GLY A 132 -6.32 5.60 3.84
N TYR A 133 -6.40 4.83 2.74
CA TYR A 133 -5.30 4.00 2.24
C TYR A 133 -4.30 4.81 1.39
N TRP A 134 -4.79 5.86 0.74
CA TRP A 134 -4.00 6.74 -0.11
C TRP A 134 -3.99 8.15 0.43
N SER A 135 -2.84 8.82 0.30
CA SER A 135 -2.72 10.21 0.72
C SER A 135 -3.18 11.16 -0.39
N PHE A 136 -3.96 12.18 0.00
CA PHE A 136 -4.33 13.25 -0.92
C PHE A 136 -3.18 14.26 -1.01
N ASN A 137 -2.43 14.20 -2.11
CA ASN A 137 -1.40 15.19 -2.44
C ASN A 137 -1.61 15.65 -3.89
N ASN A 138 -1.88 16.96 -4.05
CA ASN A 138 -2.34 17.61 -5.29
C ASN A 138 -1.45 17.40 -6.53
N GLY A 139 -0.24 16.83 -6.40
CA GLY A 139 0.67 16.57 -7.52
C GLY A 139 1.00 15.11 -7.81
N GLN A 140 0.38 14.14 -7.10
CA GLN A 140 0.84 12.74 -7.12
C GLN A 140 -0.24 11.71 -7.45
N LEU A 141 -1.47 12.13 -7.70
CA LEU A 141 -2.55 11.18 -7.99
C LEU A 141 -2.42 10.63 -9.42
N PRO A 142 -2.59 9.31 -9.62
CA PRO A 142 -2.51 8.70 -10.93
C PRO A 142 -3.71 9.12 -11.77
N SER A 143 -3.50 9.20 -13.08
CA SER A 143 -4.59 9.28 -14.05
C SER A 143 -4.62 8.00 -14.87
N PHE A 144 -5.83 7.63 -15.31
CA PHE A 144 -6.11 6.33 -15.92
C PHE A 144 -6.35 6.50 -17.43
N LYS A 145 -6.90 5.46 -18.07
CA LYS A 145 -7.19 5.49 -19.51
C LYS A 145 -8.10 6.67 -19.84
N GLY A 146 -7.80 7.42 -20.90
CA GLY A 146 -8.59 8.56 -21.34
C GLY A 146 -7.71 9.76 -21.66
N GLU A 147 -8.24 10.69 -22.43
CA GLU A 147 -7.52 11.92 -22.78
C GLU A 147 -7.45 12.86 -21.57
N ARG A 148 -6.44 13.72 -21.50
CA ARG A 148 -6.38 14.77 -20.47
C ARG A 148 -7.58 15.72 -20.65
N PRO A 149 -8.28 16.14 -19.59
CA PRO A 149 -9.35 17.14 -19.69
C PRO A 149 -8.86 18.48 -20.25
N GLU A 150 -9.76 19.25 -20.87
CA GLU A 150 -9.42 20.53 -21.50
C GLU A 150 -9.02 21.60 -20.48
N ASP A 151 -9.76 21.70 -19.37
CA ASP A 151 -9.30 22.37 -18.15
C ASP A 151 -8.94 21.30 -17.12
N ASP A 152 -7.70 21.35 -16.67
CA ASP A 152 -7.14 20.41 -15.71
C ASP A 152 -6.58 21.10 -14.45
N LYS A 153 -6.78 22.41 -14.30
CA LYS A 153 -6.31 23.15 -13.12
C LYS A 153 -6.98 22.69 -11.83
N GLU A 154 -8.23 22.26 -11.95
CA GLU A 154 -9.06 21.78 -10.84
C GLU A 154 -9.30 20.26 -10.90
N VAL A 155 -8.59 19.57 -11.82
CA VAL A 155 -8.68 18.11 -11.98
C VAL A 155 -7.45 17.44 -11.38
N PHE A 156 -7.66 16.53 -10.44
CA PHE A 156 -6.57 15.78 -9.82
C PHE A 156 -6.30 14.41 -10.47
N SER A 157 -7.32 13.82 -11.08
CA SER A 157 -7.24 12.53 -11.76
C SER A 157 -8.37 12.39 -12.76
N TRP A 158 -8.20 11.57 -13.79
CA TRP A 158 -9.23 11.31 -14.78
C TRP A 158 -9.18 9.87 -15.29
N ASP A 159 -10.30 9.41 -15.84
CA ASP A 159 -10.39 8.23 -16.69
C ASP A 159 -11.23 8.56 -17.95
N SER A 160 -11.71 7.53 -18.65
CA SER A 160 -12.40 7.70 -19.93
C SER A 160 -13.80 8.27 -19.74
N ASP A 161 -14.39 8.08 -18.57
CA ASP A 161 -15.78 8.41 -18.28
C ASP A 161 -15.90 9.53 -17.23
N PHE A 162 -14.92 9.65 -16.33
CA PHE A 162 -14.97 10.50 -15.15
C PHE A 162 -13.72 11.36 -14.96
N VAL A 163 -13.91 12.46 -14.22
CA VAL A 163 -12.84 13.30 -13.66
C VAL A 163 -13.02 13.42 -12.16
N LEU A 164 -11.90 13.49 -11.44
CA LEU A 164 -11.83 13.77 -10.02
C LEU A 164 -11.49 15.24 -9.81
N VAL A 165 -12.42 16.00 -9.26
CA VAL A 165 -12.32 17.46 -9.10
C VAL A 165 -12.50 17.87 -7.64
N GLY A 166 -12.00 19.05 -7.26
CA GLY A 166 -12.13 19.61 -5.92
C GLY A 166 -10.95 20.49 -5.53
N ASN A 167 -10.73 20.73 -4.24
CA ASN A 167 -9.52 21.40 -3.76
C ASN A 167 -8.93 20.85 -2.44
N LYS A 168 -9.66 19.97 -1.74
CA LYS A 168 -9.32 19.30 -0.48
C LYS A 168 -9.96 17.91 -0.46
N LEU A 169 -9.43 17.00 0.35
CA LEU A 169 -9.99 15.64 0.48
C LEU A 169 -11.50 15.63 0.74
N ASP A 170 -11.98 16.50 1.64
CA ASP A 170 -13.38 16.60 2.05
C ASP A 170 -14.34 17.08 0.95
N ASN A 171 -13.83 17.66 -0.14
CA ASN A 171 -14.65 18.16 -1.25
C ASN A 171 -14.27 17.55 -2.61
N LEU A 172 -13.58 16.41 -2.60
CA LEU A 172 -13.35 15.65 -3.81
C LEU A 172 -14.64 15.06 -4.33
N GLU A 173 -14.94 15.32 -5.60
CA GLU A 173 -16.12 14.84 -6.29
C GLU A 173 -15.75 14.13 -7.60
N ILE A 174 -16.52 13.10 -7.92
CA ILE A 174 -16.42 12.41 -9.22
C ILE A 174 -17.48 13.00 -10.13
N MET A 175 -17.04 13.62 -11.22
CA MET A 175 -17.92 14.19 -12.23
C MET A 175 -17.77 13.42 -13.55
N LYS A 176 -18.86 13.28 -14.32
CA LYS A 176 -18.74 12.71 -15.68
C LYS A 176 -18.04 13.71 -16.59
N ARG A 177 -17.28 13.22 -17.57
CA ARG A 177 -16.56 14.10 -18.51
C ARG A 177 -17.47 15.06 -19.27
N ASN A 178 -18.67 14.62 -19.65
CA ASN A 178 -19.64 15.46 -20.36
C ASN A 178 -20.24 16.56 -19.46
N GLU A 179 -20.31 16.34 -18.15
CA GLU A 179 -20.73 17.34 -17.17
C GLU A 179 -19.60 18.35 -16.96
N TRP A 180 -18.35 17.88 -16.87
CA TRP A 180 -17.16 18.73 -16.78
C TRP A 180 -17.01 19.65 -18.01
N ALA A 181 -17.11 19.11 -19.21
CA ALA A 181 -17.00 19.89 -20.45
C ALA A 181 -18.04 21.03 -20.51
N LYS A 182 -19.28 20.77 -20.10
CA LYS A 182 -20.33 21.80 -20.02
C LYS A 182 -20.02 22.87 -18.98
N LEU A 183 -19.39 22.50 -17.87
CA LEU A 183 -18.97 23.43 -16.82
C LEU A 183 -17.86 24.35 -17.34
N CYS A 184 -16.83 23.80 -17.99
CA CYS A 184 -15.76 24.58 -18.60
C CYS A 184 -16.28 25.53 -19.69
N GLU A 185 -17.17 25.06 -20.57
CA GLU A 185 -17.77 25.89 -21.62
C GLU A 185 -18.54 27.08 -21.01
N ARG A 186 -19.31 26.82 -19.95
CA ARG A 186 -20.01 27.88 -19.22
C ARG A 186 -19.05 28.90 -18.63
N GLU A 187 -17.99 28.47 -17.94
CA GLU A 187 -17.02 29.38 -17.34
C GLU A 187 -16.30 30.23 -18.37
N GLN A 188 -15.87 29.64 -19.48
CA GLN A 188 -15.25 30.39 -20.59
C GLN A 188 -16.18 31.48 -21.15
N ASN A 189 -17.49 31.20 -21.20
CA ASN A 189 -18.47 32.20 -21.65
C ASN A 189 -18.67 33.32 -20.63
N TRP A 190 -18.59 33.04 -19.32
CA TRP A 190 -18.69 34.07 -18.27
C TRP A 190 -17.48 35.00 -18.24
N PHE A 191 -16.27 34.51 -18.53
CA PHE A 191 -15.07 35.35 -18.60
C PHE A 191 -14.97 36.22 -19.87
N ARG A 192 -15.91 36.09 -20.81
CA ARG A 192 -15.96 36.85 -22.07
C ARG A 192 -17.01 37.97 -22.09
N GLU A 193 -17.78 38.13 -21.01
CA GLU A 193 -18.66 39.29 -20.75
C GLU A 193 -17.94 40.34 -19.91
#